data_AF-A0A3N0ZD87-F1
#
_entry.id   AF-A0A3N0ZD87-F1
#
_cell.length_a   1.000
_cell.length_b   1.000
_cell.length_c   1.000
_cell.angle_alpha   90.00
_cell.angle_beta   90.00
_cell.angle_gamma   90.00
#
_symmetry.space_group_name_H-M   'P 1'
#
loop_
_entity.id
_entity.type
_entity.pdbx_description
1 polymer ?
#
loop_
_entity_poly.entity_id
_entity_poly.type
_entity_poly.pdbx_seq_one_letter_code
_entity_poly.pdbx_strand_id
1 'polypeptide(L)'
;APKFREMEPHGVENYCCGGGSGFAVMTPYNFLDWRIHISGRKKFKQILDAFKDEPSGPEVPKYVCAPCSNCKGQIRDILDYYGAKEKSGIYYGGLVELVVNAMADLKEPFIDFSMM
;
A
#
# COMPACT_ATOMS: atom_id res chain seq x y z
N ALA A 1 0.20 20.79 9.73
CA ALA A 1 0.88 19.61 10.30
C ALA A 1 1.18 18.61 9.17
N PRO A 2 2.21 17.75 9.27
CA PRO A 2 2.52 16.79 8.22
C PRO A 2 1.33 15.84 7.98
N LYS A 3 1.08 15.47 6.71
CA LYS A 3 -0.07 14.63 6.31
C LYS A 3 0.18 13.12 6.49
N PHE A 4 1.04 12.72 7.41
CA PHE A 4 1.28 11.31 7.72
C PHE A 4 0.08 10.71 8.47
N ARG A 5 -0.21 9.44 8.19
CA ARG A 5 -1.27 8.65 8.83
C ARG A 5 -0.64 7.34 9.30
N GLU A 6 -0.72 7.08 10.59
CA GLU A 6 -0.29 5.82 11.18
C GLU A 6 -1.44 4.80 11.11
N MET A 7 -1.10 3.53 10.92
CA MET A 7 -2.06 2.42 11.00
C MET A 7 -2.37 2.10 12.47
N GLU A 8 -3.50 1.46 12.75
CA GLU A 8 -3.79 0.96 14.10
C GLU A 8 -4.15 -0.53 14.06
N PRO A 9 -3.48 -1.41 14.83
CA PRO A 9 -2.27 -1.16 15.63
C PRO A 9 -1.03 -0.77 14.80
N HIS A 10 -0.07 -0.06 15.41
CA HIS A 10 1.19 0.39 14.78
C HIS A 10 2.43 -0.18 15.48
N GLY A 11 3.60 0.13 14.93
CA GLY A 11 4.89 -0.27 15.50
C GLY A 11 5.05 -1.79 15.55
N VAL A 12 5.42 -2.31 16.72
CA VAL A 12 5.62 -3.75 16.96
C VAL A 12 4.32 -4.55 16.92
N GLU A 13 3.19 -3.90 17.17
CA GLU A 13 1.86 -4.50 17.14
C GLU A 13 1.24 -4.44 15.73
N ASN A 14 1.92 -3.81 14.76
CA ASN A 14 1.40 -3.69 13.40
C ASN A 14 1.32 -5.06 12.72
N TYR A 15 0.19 -5.37 12.09
CA TYR A 15 0.03 -6.66 11.44
C TYR A 15 1.01 -6.85 10.29
N CYS A 16 1.47 -8.08 10.07
CA CYS A 16 2.17 -8.45 8.85
C CYS A 16 1.27 -8.25 7.62
N CYS A 17 1.84 -7.91 6.46
CA CYS A 17 1.09 -7.79 5.21
C CYS A 17 0.54 -9.14 4.70
N GLY A 18 1.14 -10.26 5.15
CA GLY A 18 0.82 -11.61 4.68
C GLY A 18 1.73 -12.13 3.56
N GLY A 19 2.66 -11.33 3.06
CA GLY A 19 3.56 -11.68 1.95
C GLY A 19 4.87 -12.36 2.33
N GLY A 20 5.15 -12.52 3.63
CA GLY A 20 6.37 -13.15 4.14
C GLY A 20 6.52 -14.63 3.72
N SER A 21 7.68 -15.23 4.00
CA SER A 21 7.93 -16.66 3.73
C SER A 21 7.70 -17.12 2.28
N GLY A 22 7.76 -16.21 1.31
CA GLY A 22 7.52 -16.49 -0.11
C GLY A 22 6.05 -16.39 -0.56
N PHE A 23 5.11 -16.07 0.34
CA PHE A 23 3.69 -15.99 -0.03
C PHE A 23 3.38 -14.86 -1.03
N ALA A 24 4.14 -13.76 -1.03
CA ALA A 24 3.94 -12.66 -1.98
C ALA A 24 4.16 -13.08 -3.45
N VAL A 25 4.96 -14.13 -3.71
CA VAL A 25 5.23 -14.64 -5.06
C VAL A 25 4.48 -15.93 -5.37
N MET A 26 3.75 -16.48 -4.40
CA MET A 26 2.97 -17.70 -4.54
C MET A 26 1.54 -17.36 -4.99
N THR A 27 1.35 -17.33 -6.30
CA THR A 27 0.06 -17.05 -6.98
C THR A 27 -0.65 -18.26 -7.62
N PRO A 28 -0.04 -19.43 -7.87
CA PRO A 28 -0.76 -20.55 -8.47
C PRO A 28 -2.01 -20.98 -7.70
N TYR A 29 -2.98 -21.55 -8.42
CA TYR A 29 -4.25 -22.04 -7.88
C TYR A 29 -5.02 -20.92 -7.17
N ASN A 30 -5.44 -21.14 -5.92
CA ASN A 30 -6.21 -20.20 -5.11
C ASN A 30 -5.37 -19.55 -4.00
N PHE A 31 -4.02 -19.63 -4.05
CA PHE A 31 -3.17 -19.07 -3.01
C PHE A 31 -3.29 -17.54 -2.90
N LEU A 32 -3.50 -16.86 -4.04
CA LEU A 32 -3.77 -15.42 -4.06
C LEU A 32 -5.04 -15.08 -3.26
N ASP A 33 -6.17 -15.72 -3.58
CA ASP A 33 -7.43 -15.52 -2.86
C ASP A 33 -7.29 -15.85 -1.38
N TRP A 34 -6.65 -16.98 -1.06
CA TRP A 34 -6.44 -17.41 0.31
C TRP A 34 -5.65 -16.39 1.13
N ARG A 35 -4.48 -15.93 0.64
CA ARG A 35 -3.66 -14.96 1.39
C ARG A 35 -4.32 -13.59 1.48
N ILE A 36 -5.11 -13.19 0.49
CA ILE A 36 -5.86 -11.94 0.52
C ILE A 36 -6.98 -12.03 1.56
N HIS A 37 -7.76 -13.11 1.60
CA HIS A 37 -8.88 -13.24 2.53
C HIS A 37 -8.49 -13.45 3.99
N ILE A 38 -7.30 -14.00 4.26
CA ILE A 38 -6.82 -14.27 5.61
C ILE A 38 -5.99 -13.10 6.16
N SER A 39 -4.72 -13.01 5.79
CA SER A 39 -3.78 -12.02 6.33
C SER A 39 -3.91 -10.66 5.64
N GLY A 40 -4.05 -10.66 4.31
CA GLY A 40 -4.20 -9.45 3.51
C GLY A 40 -5.39 -8.61 3.93
N ARG A 41 -6.53 -9.24 4.26
CA ARG A 41 -7.76 -8.57 4.70
C ARG A 41 -7.55 -7.73 5.95
N LYS A 42 -6.77 -8.23 6.92
CA LYS A 42 -6.45 -7.49 8.15
C LYS A 42 -5.57 -6.28 7.85
N LYS A 43 -4.52 -6.47 7.04
CA LYS A 43 -3.66 -5.34 6.61
C LYS A 43 -4.45 -4.32 5.80
N PHE A 44 -5.32 -4.75 4.90
CA PHE A 44 -6.14 -3.86 4.08
C PHE A 44 -7.08 -3.01 4.95
N LYS A 45 -7.70 -3.63 5.96
CA LYS A 45 -8.49 -2.88 6.94
C LYS A 45 -7.66 -1.80 7.63
N GLN A 46 -6.43 -2.09 8.06
CA GLN A 46 -5.57 -1.07 8.67
C GLN A 46 -5.26 0.09 7.71
N ILE A 47 -5.01 -0.21 6.44
CA ILE A 47 -4.78 0.81 5.40
C ILE A 47 -6.02 1.69 5.25
N LEU A 48 -7.21 1.09 5.13
CA LEU A 48 -8.47 1.84 5.00
C LEU A 48 -8.75 2.69 6.24
N ASP A 49 -8.58 2.12 7.44
CA ASP A 49 -8.83 2.81 8.70
C ASP A 49 -7.87 4.00 8.89
N ALA A 50 -6.62 3.90 8.43
CA ALA A 50 -5.64 4.99 8.48
C ALA A 50 -6.05 6.20 7.61
N PHE A 51 -6.86 5.97 6.58
CA PHE A 51 -7.35 7.01 5.66
C PHE A 51 -8.85 7.30 5.81
N LYS A 52 -9.51 6.81 6.87
CA LYS A 52 -10.98 6.93 7.03
C LYS A 52 -11.49 8.38 7.05
N ASP A 53 -10.65 9.32 7.50
CA ASP A 53 -10.96 10.73 7.64
C ASP A 53 -10.58 11.54 6.39
N GLU A 54 -9.99 10.89 5.38
CA GLU A 54 -9.71 11.49 4.07
C GLU A 54 -10.88 11.25 3.10
N PRO A 55 -11.10 12.14 2.11
CA PRO A 55 -12.14 11.95 1.12
C PRO A 55 -12.04 10.59 0.43
N SER A 56 -13.15 9.87 0.39
CA SER A 56 -13.29 8.66 -0.42
C SER A 56 -13.28 9.04 -1.91
N GLY A 57 -12.52 8.31 -2.72
CA GLY A 57 -12.42 8.52 -4.17
C GLY A 57 -10.99 8.77 -4.65
N PRO A 58 -10.74 8.66 -5.97
CA PRO A 58 -9.42 8.82 -6.59
C PRO A 58 -8.89 10.26 -6.62
N GLU A 59 -9.74 11.26 -6.36
CA GLU A 59 -9.43 12.69 -6.47
C GLU A 59 -8.42 13.16 -5.43
N VAL A 60 -8.33 12.46 -4.30
CA VAL A 60 -7.32 12.69 -3.26
C VAL A 60 -6.40 11.47 -3.22
N PRO A 61 -5.20 11.54 -3.81
CA PRO A 61 -4.27 10.43 -3.82
C PRO A 61 -3.74 10.16 -2.41
N LYS A 62 -3.77 8.89 -2.03
CA LYS A 62 -3.30 8.37 -0.74
C LYS A 62 -2.17 7.41 -1.03
N TYR A 63 -1.05 7.54 -0.33
CA TYR A 63 0.14 6.74 -0.60
C TYR A 63 0.46 5.83 0.58
N VAL A 64 0.50 4.53 0.33
CA VAL A 64 0.96 3.52 1.29
C VAL A 64 2.44 3.22 1.05
N CYS A 65 3.28 3.57 2.02
CA CYS A 65 4.69 3.20 2.00
C CYS A 65 4.89 1.73 2.41
N ALA A 66 5.48 0.94 1.53
CA ALA A 66 5.77 -0.48 1.67
C ALA A 66 7.29 -0.72 1.53
N PRO A 67 8.08 -0.55 2.61
CA PRO A 67 9.55 -0.51 2.53
C PRO A 67 10.23 -1.86 2.28
N CYS A 68 9.48 -2.96 2.20
CA CYS A 68 9.98 -4.30 1.96
C CYS A 68 9.43 -4.83 0.62
N SER A 69 10.27 -5.50 -0.18
CA SER A 69 9.87 -6.04 -1.50
C SER A 69 8.64 -6.95 -1.43
N ASN A 70 8.59 -7.85 -0.44
CA ASN A 70 7.42 -8.72 -0.24
C ASN A 70 6.19 -7.93 0.21
N CYS A 71 6.34 -6.90 1.05
CA CYS A 71 5.24 -6.02 1.41
C CYS A 71 4.72 -5.26 0.19
N LYS A 72 5.61 -4.75 -0.66
CA LYS A 72 5.26 -4.04 -1.88
C LYS A 72 4.46 -4.95 -2.83
N GLY A 73 4.92 -6.19 -3.05
CA GLY A 73 4.19 -7.17 -3.86
C GLY A 73 2.84 -7.56 -3.27
N GLN A 74 2.80 -7.85 -1.96
CA GLN A 74 1.56 -8.21 -1.28
C GLN A 74 0.54 -7.06 -1.25
N ILE A 75 0.98 -5.83 -0.99
CA ILE A 75 0.10 -4.65 -0.93
C ILE A 75 -0.43 -4.32 -2.33
N ARG A 76 0.39 -4.40 -3.38
CA ARG A 76 -0.08 -4.31 -4.77
C ARG A 76 -1.28 -5.24 -4.98
N ASP A 77 -1.08 -6.53 -4.71
CA ASP A 77 -2.10 -7.53 -5.00
C ASP A 77 -3.36 -7.33 -4.15
N ILE A 78 -3.22 -6.87 -2.89
CA ILE A 78 -4.36 -6.49 -2.04
C ILE A 78 -5.15 -5.33 -2.66
N LEU A 79 -4.45 -4.26 -3.08
CA LEU A 79 -5.10 -3.07 -3.62
C LEU A 79 -5.77 -3.37 -4.96
N ASP A 80 -5.12 -4.12 -5.84
CA ASP A 80 -5.66 -4.54 -7.14
C ASP A 80 -6.88 -5.43 -6.96
N TYR A 81 -6.82 -6.41 -6.05
CA TYR A 81 -7.93 -7.34 -5.79
C TYR A 81 -9.21 -6.63 -5.33
N TYR A 82 -9.07 -5.60 -4.48
CA TYR A 82 -10.20 -4.83 -3.99
C TYR A 82 -10.56 -3.62 -4.86
N GLY A 83 -9.77 -3.30 -5.90
CA GLY A 83 -9.92 -2.09 -6.73
C GLY A 83 -9.75 -0.80 -5.91
N ALA A 84 -8.81 -0.80 -4.97
CA ALA A 84 -8.63 0.28 -4.00
C ALA A 84 -8.11 1.58 -4.63
N LYS A 85 -7.38 1.47 -5.75
CA LYS A 85 -6.93 2.63 -6.52
C LYS A 85 -8.13 3.38 -7.10
N GLU A 86 -9.00 2.68 -7.83
CA GLU A 86 -10.16 3.28 -8.50
C GLU A 86 -11.22 3.74 -7.50
N LYS A 87 -11.44 2.98 -6.42
CA LYS A 87 -12.49 3.27 -5.43
C LYS A 87 -12.07 4.28 -4.38
N SER A 88 -10.79 4.40 -4.08
CA SER A 88 -10.31 5.14 -2.90
C SER A 88 -9.06 5.97 -3.14
N GLY A 89 -8.49 5.97 -4.35
CA GLY A 89 -7.27 6.72 -4.65
C GLY A 89 -6.05 6.22 -3.87
N ILE A 90 -6.02 4.93 -3.51
CA ILE A 90 -4.94 4.36 -2.71
C ILE A 90 -3.88 3.78 -3.64
N TYR A 91 -2.72 4.43 -3.62
CA TYR A 91 -1.49 4.01 -4.29
C TYR A 91 -0.54 3.38 -3.28
N TYR A 92 0.48 2.69 -3.78
CA TYR A 92 1.53 2.11 -2.96
C TYR A 92 2.89 2.31 -3.63
N GLY A 93 3.94 2.29 -2.82
CA GLY A 93 5.32 2.21 -3.30
C GLY A 93 6.26 2.06 -2.11
N GLY A 94 7.56 1.91 -2.37
CA GLY A 94 8.53 1.75 -1.31
C GLY A 94 9.02 3.08 -0.75
N LEU A 95 9.79 2.98 0.34
CA LEU A 95 10.45 4.15 0.92
C LEU A 95 11.49 4.75 -0.04
N VAL A 96 12.15 3.91 -0.84
CA VAL A 96 13.17 4.37 -1.79
C VAL A 96 12.58 5.28 -2.85
N GLU A 97 11.37 5.00 -3.34
CA GLU A 97 10.67 5.85 -4.31
C GLU A 97 10.35 7.23 -3.71
N LEU A 98 9.92 7.28 -2.45
CA LEU A 98 9.70 8.55 -1.75
C LEU A 98 11.00 9.35 -1.58
N VAL A 99 12.10 8.67 -1.21
CA VAL A 99 13.41 9.30 -1.05
C VAL A 99 13.92 9.85 -2.38
N VAL A 100 13.84 9.06 -3.46
CA VAL A 100 14.24 9.50 -4.81
C VAL A 100 13.39 10.69 -5.25
N ASN A 101 12.08 10.66 -5.01
CA ASN A 101 11.19 11.75 -5.36
C ASN A 101 11.47 13.05 -4.58
N ALA A 102 12.20 12.97 -3.46
CA ALA A 102 12.61 14.13 -2.66
C ALA A 102 14.02 14.65 -3.00
N MET A 103 14.75 14.00 -3.93
CA MET A 103 16.08 14.45 -4.34
C MET A 103 16.00 15.75 -5.15
N ALA A 104 16.75 16.77 -4.74
CA ALA A 104 16.69 18.11 -5.34
C ALA A 104 17.11 18.17 -6.82
N ASP A 105 18.00 17.27 -7.25
CA ASP A 105 18.55 17.25 -8.61
C ASP A 105 17.73 16.40 -9.59
N LEU A 106 16.58 15.86 -9.16
CA LEU A 106 15.73 15.05 -10.00
C LEU A 106 14.99 15.93 -11.01
N LYS A 107 15.27 15.74 -12.31
CA LYS A 107 14.69 16.56 -13.40
C LYS A 107 13.18 16.38 -13.56
N GLU A 108 12.68 15.18 -13.29
CA GLU A 108 11.27 14.81 -13.40
C GLU A 108 10.87 14.00 -12.17
N PRO A 109 9.69 14.24 -11.58
CA PRO A 109 9.27 13.53 -10.37
C PRO A 109 9.12 12.03 -10.65
N PHE A 110 9.64 11.20 -9.74
CA PHE A 110 9.45 9.75 -9.81
C PHE A 110 7.99 9.36 -9.50
N ILE A 111 7.33 10.14 -8.64
CA ILE A 111 5.93 9.96 -8.26
C ILE A 111 5.15 11.17 -8.78
N ASP A 112 4.32 10.93 -9.79
CA ASP A 112 3.36 11.90 -10.33
C ASP A 112 1.94 11.30 -10.32
N PHE A 113 1.12 11.71 -9.35
CA PHE A 113 -0.26 11.24 -9.23
C PHE A 113 -1.19 11.73 -10.35
N SER A 114 -0.78 12.72 -11.14
CA SER A 114 -1.55 13.13 -12.32
C SER A 114 -1.39 12.15 -13.49
N MET A 115 -0.32 11.34 -13.47
CA MET A 115 -0.01 10.33 -14.49
C MET A 115 -0.25 8.89 -14.02
N MET A 116 -0.60 8.67 -12.74
CA MET A 116 -0.84 7.35 -12.16
C MET A 116 -2.32 7.04 -12.01
#